data_AF-X1ASU0-F1
#
_entry.id   AF-X1ASU0-F1
#
_cell.length_a   1.000
_cell.length_b   1.000
_cell.length_c   1.000
_cell.angle_alpha   90.00
_cell.angle_beta   90.00
_cell.angle_gamma   90.00
#
_symmetry.space_group_name_H-M   'P 1'
#
loop_
_entity.id
_entity.type
_entity.pdbx_description
1 polymer ?
#
loop_
_entity_poly.entity_id
_entity_poly.type
_entity_poly.pdbx_seq_one_letter_code
_entity_poly.pdbx_strand_id
1 'polypeptide(L)'
;MAAFFGVVPDFIGNIIKENYDNILSTERPFSGLSDYIELISSKKYFFNDIANYKIKINYPQGCDRDKKIFYMDASKNLDIINYWNLRAVGWDVIPLPKQICSNKDTIKFIENLIEENYFPNFYNPKIYHYTTLVKSYFSSEKDLENFKKSLNISESRGQNMPKVVLQRWYPRIWDEWARGKDHAICCEIEAKTKEIFINIFKNEISLKTLDPDFISEFGLNCESRFANEIEFKSFSEKEIYA
;
A
#
# COMPACT_ATOMS: atom_id res chain seq x y z
N MET A 1 -1.46 -10.72 -14.99
CA MET A 1 -2.76 -10.35 -14.41
C MET A 1 -3.08 -11.11 -13.14
N ALA A 2 -2.92 -12.45 -13.18
CA ALA A 2 -2.69 -13.30 -12.01
C ALA A 2 -1.81 -12.62 -10.93
N ALA A 3 -0.72 -11.97 -11.36
CA ALA A 3 0.18 -11.15 -10.54
C ALA A 3 -0.44 -9.94 -9.80
N PHE A 4 -1.54 -9.35 -10.29
CA PHE A 4 -2.20 -8.20 -9.64
C PHE A 4 -3.10 -8.64 -8.50
N PHE A 5 -3.81 -9.75 -8.72
CA PHE A 5 -4.78 -10.32 -7.79
C PHE A 5 -4.20 -11.40 -6.87
N GLY A 6 -2.86 -11.56 -6.88
CA GLY A 6 -2.16 -12.41 -5.94
C GLY A 6 -2.23 -13.90 -6.27
N VAL A 7 -2.13 -14.32 -7.53
CA VAL A 7 -1.91 -15.75 -7.81
C VAL A 7 -0.58 -16.15 -7.20
N VAL A 8 -0.65 -17.01 -6.19
CA VAL A 8 0.48 -17.52 -5.44
C VAL A 8 0.88 -18.90 -5.96
N PRO A 9 2.15 -19.31 -5.80
CA PRO A 9 2.58 -20.68 -6.04
C PRO A 9 1.73 -21.69 -5.27
N ASP A 10 1.56 -22.90 -5.81
CA ASP A 10 0.68 -23.93 -5.25
C ASP A 10 0.95 -24.24 -3.77
N PHE A 11 2.22 -24.22 -3.35
CA PHE A 11 2.57 -24.47 -1.94
C PHE A 11 2.00 -23.41 -0.99
N ILE A 12 2.04 -22.12 -1.37
CA ILE A 12 1.42 -21.03 -0.60
C ILE A 12 -0.09 -21.14 -0.72
N GLY A 13 -0.59 -21.43 -1.92
CA GLY A 13 -2.02 -21.61 -2.18
C GLY A 13 -2.63 -22.69 -1.29
N ASN A 14 -1.93 -23.81 -1.07
CA ASN A 14 -2.38 -24.90 -0.22
C ASN A 14 -2.41 -24.52 1.27
N ILE A 15 -1.38 -23.81 1.77
CA ILE A 15 -1.38 -23.30 3.15
C ILE A 15 -2.57 -22.36 3.37
N ILE A 16 -2.87 -21.50 2.40
CA ILE A 16 -4.01 -20.60 2.52
C ILE A 16 -5.33 -21.37 2.46
N LYS A 17 -5.46 -22.37 1.57
CA LYS A 17 -6.63 -23.25 1.51
C LYS A 17 -6.92 -23.89 2.86
N GLU A 18 -5.90 -24.49 3.47
CA GLU A 18 -6.03 -25.22 4.72
C GLU A 18 -6.46 -24.32 5.88
N ASN A 19 -5.93 -23.09 5.94
CA ASN A 19 -6.14 -22.20 7.08
C ASN A 19 -7.32 -21.22 6.90
N TYR A 20 -7.67 -20.84 5.68
CA TYR A 20 -8.61 -19.73 5.43
C TYR A 20 -9.86 -20.10 4.64
N ASP A 21 -9.86 -21.17 3.84
CA ASP A 21 -11.02 -21.43 2.97
C ASP A 21 -12.30 -21.74 3.73
N ASN A 22 -12.17 -22.48 4.83
CA ASN A 22 -13.30 -22.82 5.69
C ASN A 22 -13.83 -21.59 6.45
N ILE A 23 -12.96 -20.61 6.73
CA ILE A 23 -13.32 -19.41 7.51
C ILE A 23 -13.95 -18.35 6.60
N LEU A 24 -13.38 -18.16 5.41
CA LEU A 24 -13.74 -17.07 4.49
C LEU A 24 -14.71 -17.50 3.39
N SER A 25 -15.08 -18.78 3.30
CA SER A 25 -15.91 -19.33 2.22
C SER A 25 -15.38 -18.92 0.84
N THR A 26 -14.07 -19.13 0.64
CA THR A 26 -13.33 -18.52 -0.48
C THR A 26 -13.75 -19.09 -1.84
N GLU A 27 -14.13 -18.20 -2.77
CA GLU A 27 -14.24 -18.52 -4.20
C GLU A 27 -12.97 -18.11 -4.94
N ARG A 28 -12.55 -18.92 -5.92
CA ARG A 28 -11.37 -18.65 -6.77
C ARG A 28 -11.77 -18.48 -8.23
N PRO A 29 -12.38 -17.34 -8.60
CA PRO A 29 -12.76 -17.10 -9.99
C PRO A 29 -11.52 -16.96 -10.87
N PHE A 30 -11.68 -17.28 -12.16
CA PHE A 30 -10.67 -16.95 -13.16
C PHE A 30 -10.50 -15.43 -13.21
N SER A 31 -9.27 -14.94 -13.34
CA SER A 31 -8.97 -13.50 -13.35
C SER A 31 -8.53 -13.03 -14.74
N GLY A 32 -9.45 -12.38 -15.47
CA GLY A 32 -9.20 -11.72 -16.75
C GLY A 32 -9.23 -10.19 -16.68
N LEU A 33 -8.86 -9.53 -17.80
CA LEU A 33 -8.96 -8.06 -17.92
C LEU A 33 -10.43 -7.63 -17.97
N SER A 34 -11.30 -8.52 -18.46
CA SER A 34 -12.75 -8.36 -18.47
C SER A 34 -13.33 -8.20 -17.07
N ASP A 35 -12.78 -8.94 -16.09
CA ASP A 35 -13.32 -9.03 -14.73
C ASP A 35 -12.63 -8.05 -13.78
N TYR A 36 -11.69 -7.25 -14.32
CA TYR A 36 -10.83 -6.35 -13.56
C TYR A 36 -11.62 -5.42 -12.63
N ILE A 37 -12.65 -4.79 -13.16
CA ILE A 37 -13.46 -3.81 -12.41
C ILE A 37 -14.20 -4.54 -11.31
N GLU A 38 -14.81 -5.69 -11.61
CA GLU A 38 -15.51 -6.48 -10.60
C GLU A 38 -14.57 -6.89 -9.47
N LEU A 39 -13.37 -7.37 -9.81
CA LEU A 39 -12.37 -7.79 -8.82
C LEU A 39 -11.92 -6.63 -7.94
N ILE A 40 -11.63 -5.45 -8.49
CA ILE A 40 -11.15 -4.30 -7.70
C ILE A 40 -12.27 -3.55 -6.96
N SER A 41 -13.46 -3.45 -7.55
CA SER A 41 -14.57 -2.67 -7.00
C SER A 41 -15.35 -3.40 -5.90
N SER A 42 -15.36 -4.73 -5.94
CA SER A 42 -15.99 -5.51 -4.89
C SER A 42 -15.15 -5.45 -3.61
N LYS A 43 -15.81 -5.50 -2.45
CA LYS A 43 -15.17 -5.71 -1.15
C LYS A 43 -14.66 -7.16 -1.02
N LYS A 44 -13.95 -7.64 -2.04
CA LYS A 44 -13.27 -8.93 -2.05
C LYS A 44 -11.94 -8.74 -1.31
N TYR A 45 -11.65 -9.68 -0.42
CA TYR A 45 -10.35 -9.72 0.25
C TYR A 45 -9.37 -10.44 -0.66
N PHE A 46 -8.29 -9.75 -1.04
CA PHE A 46 -7.15 -10.37 -1.68
C PHE A 46 -6.20 -10.93 -0.63
N PHE A 47 -5.28 -11.82 -1.04
CA PHE A 47 -4.30 -12.38 -0.09
C PHE A 47 -3.47 -11.32 0.62
N ASN A 48 -3.20 -10.19 -0.03
CA ASN A 48 -2.53 -9.07 0.61
C ASN A 48 -3.37 -8.46 1.74
N ASP A 49 -4.68 -8.35 1.58
CA ASP A 49 -5.56 -7.81 2.62
C ASP A 49 -5.60 -8.73 3.83
N ILE A 50 -5.60 -10.05 3.59
CA ILE A 50 -5.53 -11.07 4.63
C ILE A 50 -4.17 -11.02 5.35
N ALA A 51 -3.07 -10.98 4.58
CA ALA A 51 -1.73 -10.93 5.13
C ALA A 51 -1.46 -9.66 5.96
N ASN A 52 -2.07 -8.54 5.55
CA ASN A 52 -1.92 -7.26 6.24
C ASN A 52 -2.91 -7.06 7.40
N TYR A 53 -3.89 -7.94 7.60
CA TYR A 53 -4.98 -7.74 8.58
C TYR A 53 -4.49 -7.50 10.02
N LYS A 54 -3.41 -8.19 10.43
CA LYS A 54 -2.80 -8.07 11.78
C LYS A 54 -1.52 -7.23 11.78
N ILE A 55 -1.26 -6.49 10.71
CA ILE A 55 -0.05 -5.70 10.53
C ILE A 55 -0.43 -4.21 10.49
N LYS A 56 0.29 -3.41 11.27
CA LYS A 56 0.21 -1.96 11.23
C LYS A 56 1.33 -1.43 10.32
N ILE A 57 0.94 -0.63 9.33
CA ILE A 57 1.88 0.05 8.43
C ILE A 57 2.12 1.46 8.98
N ASN A 58 3.36 1.72 9.40
CA ASN A 58 3.83 3.01 9.86
C ASN A 58 4.54 3.70 8.69
N TYR A 59 3.98 4.84 8.27
CA TYR A 59 4.53 5.63 7.17
C TYR A 59 5.54 6.65 7.68
N PRO A 60 6.70 6.81 7.02
CA PRO A 60 7.63 7.89 7.33
C PRO A 60 6.92 9.26 7.25
N GLN A 61 7.32 10.20 8.12
CA GLN A 61 6.78 11.56 8.08
C GLN A 61 6.93 12.18 6.69
N GLY A 62 5.86 12.80 6.19
CA GLY A 62 5.84 13.43 4.87
C GLY A 62 5.61 12.48 3.70
N CYS A 63 5.46 11.16 3.91
CA CYS A 63 4.97 10.28 2.85
C CYS A 63 3.48 10.53 2.62
N ASP A 64 3.13 10.82 1.36
CA ASP A 64 1.78 11.17 0.97
C ASP A 64 0.86 9.93 1.08
N ARG A 65 -0.11 10.01 2.00
CA ARG A 65 -1.14 8.97 2.23
C ARG A 65 -2.20 8.95 1.14
N ASP A 66 -2.15 9.91 0.23
CA ASP A 66 -3.14 10.04 -0.82
C ASP A 66 -3.09 8.85 -1.77
N LYS A 67 -4.28 8.36 -2.12
CA LYS A 67 -4.45 7.23 -3.02
C LYS A 67 -3.88 7.54 -4.41
N LYS A 68 -3.16 6.57 -4.95
CA LYS A 68 -2.45 6.70 -6.23
C LYS A 68 -3.04 5.72 -7.24
N ILE A 69 -3.11 6.13 -8.49
CA ILE A 69 -3.49 5.27 -9.61
C ILE A 69 -2.27 5.15 -10.52
N PHE A 70 -1.75 3.95 -10.67
CA PHE A 70 -0.58 3.69 -11.49
C PHE A 70 -1.00 3.31 -12.92
N TYR A 71 -0.92 4.29 -13.81
CA TYR A 71 -1.24 4.12 -15.23
C TYR A 71 -0.11 3.34 -15.92
N MET A 72 -0.41 2.11 -16.33
CA MET A 72 0.60 1.14 -16.72
C MET A 72 0.22 0.28 -17.92
N ASP A 73 1.21 -0.33 -18.57
CA ASP A 73 1.00 -1.32 -19.62
C ASP A 73 1.05 -2.74 -19.04
N ALA A 74 -0.10 -3.40 -18.90
CA ALA A 74 -0.16 -4.76 -18.34
C ALA A 74 0.46 -5.86 -19.23
N SER A 75 0.85 -5.53 -20.47
CA SER A 75 1.61 -6.44 -21.34
C SER A 75 3.11 -6.41 -21.06
N LYS A 76 3.60 -5.43 -20.28
CA LYS A 76 5.02 -5.26 -19.97
C LYS A 76 5.32 -5.74 -18.55
N ASN A 77 6.14 -6.78 -18.45
CA ASN A 77 6.55 -7.34 -17.16
C ASN A 77 7.17 -6.30 -16.22
N LEU A 78 7.94 -5.36 -16.75
CA LEU A 78 8.58 -4.34 -15.93
C LEU A 78 7.56 -3.40 -15.27
N ASP A 79 6.44 -3.11 -15.93
CA ASP A 79 5.37 -2.31 -15.31
C ASP A 79 4.66 -3.09 -14.18
N ILE A 80 4.54 -4.41 -14.30
CA ILE A 80 4.03 -5.27 -13.22
C ILE A 80 4.99 -5.23 -12.01
N ILE A 81 6.29 -5.34 -12.27
CA ILE A 81 7.33 -5.25 -11.24
C ILE A 81 7.32 -3.88 -10.57
N ASN A 82 7.19 -2.80 -11.36
CA ASN A 82 7.08 -1.44 -10.84
C ASN A 82 5.87 -1.27 -9.93
N TYR A 83 4.70 -1.78 -10.34
CA TYR A 83 3.51 -1.80 -9.48
C TYR A 83 3.78 -2.51 -8.15
N TRP A 84 4.41 -3.69 -8.18
CA TRP A 84 4.76 -4.42 -6.97
C TRP A 84 5.71 -3.62 -6.07
N ASN A 85 6.70 -2.95 -6.65
CA ASN A 85 7.64 -2.14 -5.88
C ASN A 85 6.97 -0.92 -5.23
N LEU A 86 6.07 -0.23 -5.93
CA LEU A 86 5.30 0.87 -5.34
C LEU A 86 4.50 0.40 -4.12
N ARG A 87 3.89 -0.78 -4.22
CA ARG A 87 3.21 -1.39 -3.06
C ARG A 87 4.17 -1.80 -1.95
N ALA A 88 5.34 -2.37 -2.29
CA ALA A 88 6.32 -2.80 -1.31
C ALA A 88 6.89 -1.62 -0.49
N VAL A 89 6.98 -0.44 -1.11
CA VAL A 89 7.31 0.82 -0.43
C VAL A 89 6.19 1.26 0.53
N GLY A 90 4.98 0.74 0.37
CA GLY A 90 3.80 1.02 1.18
C GLY A 90 2.78 1.94 0.51
N TRP A 91 2.98 2.35 -0.75
CA TRP A 91 2.01 3.24 -1.39
C TRP A 91 0.64 2.57 -1.56
N ASP A 92 -0.44 3.28 -1.20
CA ASP A 92 -1.81 2.89 -1.55
C ASP A 92 -2.03 3.17 -3.04
N VAL A 93 -1.61 2.20 -3.86
CA VAL A 93 -1.60 2.31 -5.32
C VAL A 93 -2.53 1.27 -5.95
N ILE A 94 -3.45 1.75 -6.77
CA ILE A 94 -4.30 0.92 -7.63
C ILE A 94 -3.66 0.87 -9.02
N PRO A 95 -3.46 -0.32 -9.60
CA PRO A 95 -2.97 -0.40 -10.97
C PRO A 95 -4.05 0.16 -11.92
N LEU A 96 -3.67 0.62 -13.10
CA LEU A 96 -4.61 0.99 -14.15
C LEU A 96 -4.02 0.57 -15.49
N PRO A 97 -4.36 -0.63 -15.98
CA PRO A 97 -3.91 -1.11 -17.27
C PRO A 97 -4.46 -0.25 -18.41
N LYS A 98 -3.58 0.33 -19.23
CA LYS A 98 -3.96 1.15 -20.39
C LYS A 98 -4.90 0.43 -21.36
N GLN A 99 -4.84 -0.91 -21.41
CA GLN A 99 -5.68 -1.77 -22.23
C GLN A 99 -7.18 -1.61 -21.96
N ILE A 100 -7.56 -1.25 -20.72
CA ILE A 100 -8.97 -1.13 -20.31
C ILE A 100 -9.38 0.31 -20.06
N CYS A 101 -8.46 1.27 -20.20
CA CYS A 101 -8.75 2.69 -19.98
C CYS A 101 -9.79 3.28 -20.94
N SER A 102 -10.03 2.65 -22.09
CA SER A 102 -11.09 3.04 -23.03
C SER A 102 -12.47 2.49 -22.65
N ASN A 103 -12.56 1.57 -21.68
CA ASN A 103 -13.84 1.03 -21.24
C ASN A 103 -14.57 2.05 -20.35
N LYS A 104 -15.84 2.32 -20.66
CA LYS A 104 -16.69 3.24 -19.91
C LYS A 104 -16.84 2.83 -18.45
N ASP A 105 -16.90 1.53 -18.16
CA ASP A 105 -17.03 1.05 -16.79
C ASP A 105 -15.76 1.36 -15.98
N THR A 106 -14.58 1.25 -16.60
CA THR A 106 -13.29 1.58 -15.97
C THR A 106 -13.21 3.08 -15.70
N ILE A 107 -13.59 3.91 -16.68
CA ILE A 107 -13.64 5.37 -16.53
C ILE A 107 -14.54 5.75 -15.34
N LYS A 108 -15.77 5.22 -15.30
CA LYS A 108 -16.72 5.48 -14.22
C LYS A 108 -16.22 5.00 -12.85
N PHE A 109 -15.58 3.84 -12.80
CA PHE A 109 -14.97 3.34 -11.57
C PHE A 109 -13.89 4.30 -11.05
N ILE A 110 -13.00 4.76 -11.93
CA ILE A 110 -11.92 5.69 -11.58
C ILE A 110 -12.47 7.06 -11.18
N GLU A 111 -13.51 7.56 -11.87
CA GLU A 111 -14.21 8.79 -11.50
C GLU A 111 -14.77 8.71 -10.07
N ASN A 112 -15.50 7.63 -9.75
CA ASN A 112 -16.04 7.41 -8.41
C ASN A 112 -14.94 7.36 -7.35
N LEU A 113 -13.85 6.63 -7.64
CA LEU A 113 -12.71 6.54 -6.74
C LEU A 113 -12.07 7.91 -6.47
N ILE A 114 -11.94 8.75 -7.49
CA ILE A 114 -11.40 10.10 -7.36
C ILE A 114 -12.32 10.97 -6.49
N GLU A 115 -13.63 10.90 -6.69
CA GLU A 115 -14.60 11.66 -5.92
C GLU A 115 -14.67 11.20 -4.46
N GLU A 116 -14.59 9.88 -4.21
CA GLU A 116 -14.53 9.32 -2.85
C GLU A 116 -13.25 9.72 -2.11
N ASN A 117 -12.12 9.78 -2.81
CA ASN A 117 -10.85 10.19 -2.22
C ASN A 117 -10.71 11.72 -2.04
N TYR A 118 -11.63 12.51 -2.61
CA TYR A 118 -11.60 13.98 -2.49
C TYR A 118 -12.40 14.47 -1.27
N PHE A 119 -11.78 14.46 -0.10
CA PHE A 119 -12.38 14.91 1.17
C PHE A 119 -11.43 15.84 1.94
N PRO A 120 -11.95 16.72 2.80
CA PRO A 120 -11.12 17.63 3.59
C PRO A 120 -10.26 16.86 4.60
N ASN A 121 -9.02 17.29 4.75
CA ASN A 121 -8.14 16.78 5.79
C ASN A 121 -8.73 17.10 7.18
N PHE A 122 -8.73 16.10 8.06
CA PHE A 122 -9.30 16.21 9.40
C PHE A 122 -8.70 17.36 10.22
N TYR A 123 -7.39 17.59 10.11
CA TYR A 123 -6.68 18.62 10.89
C TYR A 123 -6.77 20.01 10.25
N ASN A 124 -6.94 20.08 8.92
CA ASN A 124 -7.04 21.34 8.19
C ASN A 124 -8.07 21.24 7.04
N PRO A 125 -9.31 21.70 7.26
CA PRO A 125 -10.38 21.64 6.25
C PRO A 125 -10.16 22.48 4.98
N LYS A 126 -9.07 23.26 4.89
CA LYS A 126 -8.65 23.96 3.67
C LYS A 126 -7.76 23.11 2.76
N ILE A 127 -7.24 22.00 3.27
CA ILE A 127 -6.44 21.03 2.52
C ILE A 127 -7.35 19.86 2.19
N TYR A 128 -7.40 19.48 0.92
CA TYR A 128 -8.15 18.32 0.47
C TYR A 128 -7.19 17.22 0.06
N HIS A 129 -7.58 15.99 0.36
CA HIS A 129 -6.98 14.82 -0.25
C HIS A 129 -7.25 14.84 -1.76
N TYR A 130 -6.28 14.42 -2.55
CA TYR A 130 -6.42 14.32 -4.00
C TYR A 130 -5.93 12.96 -4.49
N THR A 131 -6.25 12.63 -5.74
CA THR A 131 -5.80 11.39 -6.35
C THR A 131 -4.63 11.67 -7.30
N THR A 132 -3.53 10.93 -7.17
CA THR A 132 -2.38 11.08 -8.06
C THR A 132 -2.40 10.01 -9.16
N LEU A 133 -2.41 10.43 -10.42
CA LEU A 133 -2.17 9.53 -11.55
C LEU A 133 -0.68 9.44 -11.82
N VAL A 134 -0.08 8.29 -11.55
CA VAL A 134 1.35 8.02 -11.70
C VAL A 134 1.60 7.34 -13.04
N LYS A 135 2.48 7.91 -13.86
CA LYS A 135 2.87 7.37 -15.16
C LYS A 135 3.86 6.20 -14.99
N SER A 136 3.63 5.11 -15.71
CA SER A 136 4.66 4.08 -15.88
C SER A 136 5.76 4.49 -16.88
N TYR A 137 6.87 3.75 -16.90
CA TYR A 137 7.93 3.97 -17.88
C TYR A 137 7.47 3.67 -19.31
N PHE A 138 6.65 2.63 -19.50
CA PHE A 138 6.17 2.19 -20.82
C PHE A 138 4.88 2.85 -21.27
N SER A 139 4.36 3.80 -20.49
CA SER A 139 3.22 4.64 -20.85
C SER A 139 3.68 6.00 -21.35
N SER A 140 3.05 6.49 -22.42
CA SER A 140 3.33 7.83 -22.92
C SER A 140 2.64 8.88 -22.06
N GLU A 141 3.26 10.06 -21.94
CA GLU A 141 2.66 11.18 -21.21
C GLU A 141 1.35 11.65 -21.87
N LYS A 142 1.32 11.63 -23.21
CA LYS A 142 0.14 11.96 -24.00
C LYS A 142 -1.04 11.04 -23.70
N ASP A 143 -0.79 9.74 -23.52
CA ASP A 143 -1.85 8.78 -23.18
C ASP A 143 -2.43 9.06 -21.78
N LEU A 144 -1.56 9.39 -20.81
CA LEU A 144 -1.99 9.76 -19.46
C LEU A 144 -2.82 11.05 -19.46
N GLU A 145 -2.41 12.05 -20.24
CA GLU A 145 -3.17 13.29 -20.38
C GLU A 145 -4.51 13.08 -21.09
N ASN A 146 -4.53 12.28 -22.15
CA ASN A 146 -5.75 11.90 -22.85
C ASN A 146 -6.70 11.15 -21.91
N PHE A 147 -6.18 10.24 -21.09
CA PHE A 147 -6.96 9.55 -20.08
C PHE A 147 -7.53 10.53 -19.05
N LYS A 148 -6.71 11.44 -18.51
CA LYS A 148 -7.22 12.48 -17.59
C LYS A 148 -8.34 13.31 -18.21
N LYS A 149 -8.22 13.68 -19.50
CA LYS A 149 -9.26 14.44 -20.23
C LYS A 149 -10.53 13.62 -20.45
N SER A 150 -10.43 12.30 -20.51
CA SER A 150 -11.59 11.41 -20.67
C SER A 150 -12.40 11.26 -19.38
N LEU A 151 -11.83 11.63 -18.22
CA LEU A 151 -12.52 11.61 -16.93
C LEU A 151 -13.41 12.86 -16.80
N ASN A 152 -14.70 12.66 -16.57
CA ASN A 152 -15.68 13.69 -16.31
C ASN A 152 -15.71 14.05 -14.81
N ILE A 153 -14.57 14.55 -14.31
CA ILE A 153 -14.41 14.92 -12.89
C ILE A 153 -15.14 16.23 -12.63
N SER A 154 -16.03 16.25 -11.65
CA SER A 154 -16.73 17.48 -11.28
C SER A 154 -15.76 18.52 -10.74
N GLU A 155 -16.06 19.80 -10.99
CA GLU A 155 -15.23 20.90 -10.46
C GLU A 155 -15.07 20.78 -8.93
N SER A 156 -13.92 21.25 -8.42
CA SER A 156 -13.68 21.29 -6.99
C SER A 156 -14.75 22.17 -6.33
N ARG A 157 -15.35 21.70 -5.23
CA ARG A 157 -16.41 22.41 -4.49
C ARG A 157 -15.87 23.67 -3.82
N GLY A 158 -15.63 24.72 -4.61
CA GLY A 158 -15.25 26.05 -4.13
C GLY A 158 -13.83 26.19 -3.57
N GLN A 159 -12.92 25.26 -3.86
CA GLN A 159 -11.53 25.31 -3.37
C GLN A 159 -10.51 25.17 -4.49
N ASN A 160 -9.42 25.93 -4.42
CA ASN A 160 -8.35 25.99 -5.43
C ASN A 160 -7.48 24.71 -5.52
N MET A 161 -7.89 23.59 -4.94
CA MET A 161 -7.12 22.33 -5.00
C MET A 161 -7.68 21.39 -6.06
N PRO A 162 -6.83 20.79 -6.90
CA PRO A 162 -7.27 19.83 -7.91
C PRO A 162 -7.65 18.49 -7.26
N LYS A 163 -8.72 17.86 -7.73
CA LYS A 163 -9.06 16.48 -7.32
C LYS A 163 -8.08 15.44 -7.86
N VAL A 164 -7.42 15.77 -8.97
CA VAL A 164 -6.48 14.88 -9.66
C VAL A 164 -5.21 15.59 -10.10
N VAL A 165 -4.08 15.05 -9.65
CA VAL A 165 -2.73 15.50 -10.02
C VAL A 165 -2.08 14.46 -10.95
N LEU A 166 -1.31 14.93 -11.92
CA LEU A 166 -0.52 14.06 -12.80
C LEU A 166 0.92 14.00 -12.33
N GLN A 167 1.39 12.81 -11.99
CA GLN A 167 2.80 12.53 -11.80
C GLN A 167 3.35 11.89 -13.07
N ARG A 168 4.07 12.70 -13.86
CA ARG A 168 4.56 12.32 -15.20
C ARG A 168 5.84 11.47 -15.18
N TRP A 169 6.29 11.05 -14.00
CA TRP A 169 7.51 10.29 -13.78
C TRP A 169 7.26 9.17 -12.77
N TYR A 170 8.02 8.09 -12.89
CA TYR A 170 8.02 7.00 -11.91
C TYR A 170 9.07 7.29 -10.83
N PRO A 171 8.78 7.05 -9.54
CA PRO A 171 9.73 7.34 -8.48
C PRO A 171 11.02 6.52 -8.58
N ARG A 172 12.13 7.17 -8.27
CA ARG A 172 13.46 6.55 -8.32
C ARG A 172 13.72 5.72 -7.07
N ILE A 173 12.96 4.64 -6.97
CA ILE A 173 12.99 3.73 -5.82
C ILE A 173 14.33 3.02 -5.67
N TRP A 174 15.10 2.90 -6.74
CA TRP A 174 16.40 2.22 -6.74
C TRP A 174 17.52 3.15 -6.29
N ASP A 175 17.38 4.45 -6.55
CA ASP A 175 18.40 5.46 -6.28
C ASP A 175 18.31 5.93 -4.82
N GLU A 176 19.21 5.44 -3.97
CA GLU A 176 19.23 5.76 -2.53
C GLU A 176 19.15 7.26 -2.23
N TRP A 177 19.88 8.08 -3.00
CA TRP A 177 19.91 9.53 -2.85
C TRP A 177 18.60 10.24 -3.23
N ALA A 178 17.73 9.58 -4.01
CA ALA A 178 16.48 10.13 -4.51
C ALA A 178 15.25 9.60 -3.79
N ARG A 179 15.29 8.40 -3.20
CA ARG A 179 14.15 7.76 -2.52
C ARG A 179 13.41 8.70 -1.57
N GLY A 180 14.13 9.41 -0.71
CA GLY A 180 13.53 10.35 0.24
C GLY A 180 12.87 11.54 -0.42
N LYS A 181 13.43 12.06 -1.51
CA LYS A 181 12.89 13.21 -2.25
C LYS A 181 11.65 12.85 -3.06
N ASP A 182 11.59 11.61 -3.52
CA ASP A 182 10.48 11.07 -4.29
C ASP A 182 9.39 10.47 -3.39
N HIS A 183 9.52 10.60 -2.05
CA HIS A 183 8.64 9.99 -1.04
C HIS A 183 8.47 8.48 -1.24
N ALA A 184 9.52 7.81 -1.73
CA ALA A 184 9.58 6.38 -1.96
C ALA A 184 10.49 5.67 -0.96
N ILE A 185 10.34 6.04 0.32
CA ILE A 185 11.00 5.38 1.45
C ILE A 185 10.10 4.23 1.89
N CYS A 186 10.69 3.05 2.14
CA CYS A 186 9.95 1.90 2.63
C CYS A 186 9.19 2.24 3.92
N CYS A 187 7.92 1.83 3.98
CA CYS A 187 7.16 1.86 5.21
C CYS A 187 7.73 0.91 6.26
N GLU A 188 7.52 1.26 7.52
CA GLU A 188 7.79 0.40 8.66
C GLU A 188 6.56 -0.49 8.90
N ILE A 189 6.79 -1.76 9.17
CA ILE A 189 5.76 -2.78 9.35
C ILE A 189 5.86 -3.27 10.78
N GLU A 190 4.83 -2.99 11.57
CA GLU A 190 4.77 -3.31 12.99
C GLU A 190 3.62 -4.30 13.24
N ALA A 191 3.91 -5.44 13.84
CA ALA A 191 2.88 -6.40 14.22
C ALA A 191 2.48 -6.31 15.70
N LYS A 192 3.43 -5.96 16.57
CA LYS A 192 3.23 -5.92 18.02
C LYS A 192 4.25 -5.02 18.69
N THR A 193 3.79 -4.27 19.68
CA THR A 193 4.63 -3.40 20.52
C THR A 193 4.38 -3.72 21.99
N LYS A 194 5.44 -3.71 22.80
CA LYS A 194 5.37 -3.89 24.25
C LYS A 194 6.32 -2.92 24.94
N GLU A 195 5.76 -2.08 25.80
CA GLU A 195 6.54 -1.21 26.68
C GLU A 195 6.78 -1.91 28.02
N ILE A 196 8.01 -1.81 28.53
CA ILE A 196 8.41 -2.39 29.82
C ILE A 196 9.13 -1.31 30.62
N PHE A 197 8.58 -0.96 31.78
CA PHE A 197 9.23 -0.07 32.72
C PHE A 197 10.20 -0.86 33.59
N ILE A 198 11.47 -0.47 33.55
CA ILE A 198 12.56 -1.13 34.28
C ILE A 198 13.10 -0.15 35.31
N ASN A 199 13.26 -0.63 36.54
CA ASN A 199 13.92 0.13 37.59
C ASN A 199 15.43 -0.17 37.56
N ILE A 200 16.26 0.88 37.48
CA ILE A 200 17.70 0.81 37.16
C ILE A 200 18.52 0.10 38.27
N PHE A 201 17.91 -0.25 39.41
CA PHE A 201 18.60 -0.96 40.50
C PHE A 201 19.09 -2.38 40.15
N LYS A 202 18.79 -2.91 38.96
CA LYS A 202 19.31 -4.19 38.47
C LYS A 202 20.31 -3.95 37.34
N ASN A 203 21.49 -4.58 37.44
CA ASN A 203 22.56 -4.49 36.44
C ASN A 203 22.29 -5.31 35.15
N GLU A 204 21.17 -6.03 35.09
CA GLU A 204 20.85 -6.90 33.96
C GLU A 204 19.38 -6.74 33.55
N ILE A 205 19.16 -6.70 32.23
CA ILE A 205 17.85 -6.64 31.61
C ILE A 205 17.72 -7.88 30.73
N SER A 206 16.72 -8.72 31.02
CA SER A 206 16.37 -9.87 30.19
C SER A 206 15.02 -9.61 29.52
N LEU A 207 15.02 -9.63 28.18
CA LEU A 207 13.83 -9.44 27.36
C LEU A 207 13.50 -10.76 26.66
N LYS A 208 12.23 -11.17 26.71
CA LYS A 208 11.71 -12.27 25.88
C LYS A 208 11.38 -11.72 24.50
N THR A 209 11.46 -12.56 23.47
CA THR A 209 11.00 -12.20 22.14
C THR A 209 9.52 -11.82 22.18
N LEU A 210 9.16 -10.83 21.37
CA LEU A 210 7.79 -10.38 21.19
C LEU A 210 7.28 -10.89 19.84
N ASP A 211 6.76 -12.11 19.88
CA ASP A 211 6.29 -12.79 18.68
C ASP A 211 4.93 -12.18 18.23
N PRO A 212 4.74 -11.92 16.92
CA PRO A 212 3.42 -11.62 16.36
C PRO A 212 2.41 -12.74 16.68
N ASP A 213 1.18 -12.36 17.06
CA ASP A 213 0.16 -13.32 17.51
C ASP A 213 -0.24 -14.34 16.43
N PHE A 214 -0.02 -14.00 15.16
CA PHE A 214 -0.37 -14.83 14.02
C PHE A 214 0.71 -15.84 13.61
N ILE A 215 1.88 -15.85 14.26
CA ILE A 215 2.96 -16.80 13.93
C ILE A 215 2.56 -18.25 14.23
N SER A 216 1.84 -18.46 15.34
CA SER A 216 1.33 -19.77 15.71
C SER A 216 0.24 -20.27 14.76
N GLU A 217 -0.49 -19.36 14.13
CA GLU A 217 -1.58 -19.66 13.20
C GLU A 217 -1.07 -20.02 11.79
N PHE A 218 0.00 -19.37 11.31
CA PHE A 218 0.42 -19.48 9.90
C PHE A 218 1.72 -20.25 9.65
N GLY A 219 2.28 -20.90 10.67
CA GLY A 219 2.97 -22.18 10.56
C GLY A 219 4.08 -22.36 9.50
N LEU A 220 4.74 -21.31 9.02
CA LEU A 220 5.91 -21.47 8.15
C LEU A 220 7.17 -21.67 9.01
N ASN A 221 7.74 -22.88 8.93
CA ASN A 221 9.02 -23.23 9.56
C ASN A 221 10.19 -22.64 8.77
N CYS A 222 10.35 -21.32 8.81
CA CYS A 222 11.56 -20.63 8.39
C CYS A 222 12.33 -20.11 9.62
N GLU A 223 13.67 -20.15 9.54
CA GLU A 223 14.57 -19.83 10.65
C GLU A 223 14.50 -18.36 11.09
N SER A 224 14.16 -17.44 10.18
CA SER A 224 14.03 -16.01 10.44
C SER A 224 12.70 -15.48 9.91
N ARG A 225 11.82 -15.01 10.81
CA ARG A 225 10.44 -14.58 10.47
C ARG A 225 10.13 -13.11 10.79
N PHE A 226 10.76 -12.55 11.81
CA PHE A 226 10.54 -11.18 12.27
C PHE A 226 11.79 -10.69 13.03
N ALA A 227 11.90 -9.38 13.21
CA ALA A 227 12.92 -8.75 14.03
C ALA A 227 12.25 -8.05 15.22
N ASN A 228 12.85 -8.19 16.41
CA ASN A 228 12.47 -7.40 17.57
C ASN A 228 13.33 -6.14 17.59
N GLU A 229 12.74 -4.98 17.39
CA GLU A 229 13.40 -3.70 17.60
C GLU A 229 13.27 -3.28 19.07
N ILE A 230 14.36 -2.83 19.67
CA ILE A 230 14.41 -2.45 21.08
C ILE A 230 14.83 -0.98 21.18
N GLU A 231 13.92 -0.13 21.65
CA GLU A 231 14.18 1.29 21.92
C GLU A 231 14.29 1.53 23.43
N PHE A 232 15.38 2.13 23.88
CA PHE A 232 15.58 2.50 25.29
C PHE A 232 15.25 3.97 25.50
N LYS A 233 14.30 4.27 26.40
CA LYS A 233 14.00 5.62 26.86
C LYS A 233 14.30 5.75 28.35
N SER A 234 15.22 6.64 28.70
CA SER A 234 15.56 6.97 30.07
C SER A 234 14.78 8.22 30.51
N PHE A 235 14.06 8.13 31.61
CA PHE A 235 13.43 9.28 32.26
C PHE A 235 14.15 9.55 33.57
N SER A 236 14.75 10.74 33.72
CA SER A 236 15.31 11.22 34.98
C SER A 236 14.56 12.47 35.42
N GLU A 237 14.15 12.53 36.69
CA GLU A 237 13.72 13.79 37.30
C GLU A 237 14.93 14.71 37.48
N LYS A 238 15.22 15.55 36.47
CA LYS A 238 16.22 16.64 36.46
C LYS A 238 17.70 16.26 36.68
N GLU A 239 18.53 16.79 35.78
CA GLU A 239 19.96 17.11 35.94
C GLU A 239 20.81 16.14 36.77
N ILE A 240 21.24 15.04 36.15
CA ILE A 240 22.54 14.45 36.50
C ILE A 240 23.30 14.24 35.19
N TYR A 241 23.85 15.34 34.67
CA TYR A 241 25.03 15.28 33.81
C TYR A 241 26.23 15.19 34.76
N ALA A 242 26.94 14.06 34.71
CA ALA A 242 28.30 13.96 35.23
C ALA A 242 29.29 14.23 34.08
#